data_AF-A0AAF0X747-F1
#
_entry.id   AF-A0AAF0X747-F1
#
_cell.length_a   1.000
_cell.length_b   1.000
_cell.length_c   1.000
_cell.angle_alpha   90.00
_cell.angle_beta   90.00
_cell.angle_gamma   90.00
#
_symmetry.space_group_name_H-M   'P 1'
#
loop_
_entity.id
_entity.type
_entity.pdbx_description
1 polymer ?
#
loop_
_entity_poly.entity_id
_entity_poly.type
_entity_poly.pdbx_seq_one_letter_code
_entity_poly.pdbx_strand_id
1 'polypeptide(L)'
;MESIKAENPQAYDWLAQIPAHHWSRSHFQLDNKCDILLNNMCEAFNRSIVFARQQGILVMLEMIREYLMRRIQSKREECELWRYLKITPNANKLLNKFRIWSGGCYSAYAGYNQYEINTVSGHKFSVDLNTRTCGCRRWGLTGIPCHHAICAMNRNGVDPVDYVDVVYSVKTYRACYSGIVYPMNGEAQWTKTGHVVTPPFVQKQPGRPKLKRKHDGNDLQEREEVHGVGATLARNSQMTVRCSVCNQAGHNRRTCKKVMWKLYLMLLGLRSLWQLKLSGQLGQPGMTIGEPSSRCGRSNGGRQGCQGHSLAGLCCGPHYLSNENFL
;
A
#
# COMPACT_ATOMS: atom_id res chain seq x y z
N MET A 1 27.16 16.16 1.17
CA MET A 1 27.61 16.58 -0.18
C MET A 1 29.05 16.18 -0.42
N GLU A 2 29.99 16.55 0.47
CA GLU A 2 31.39 16.07 0.44
C GLU A 2 31.49 14.54 0.29
N SER A 3 30.78 13.76 1.12
CA SER A 3 30.78 12.30 1.04
C SER A 3 30.27 11.77 -0.32
N ILE A 4 29.24 12.40 -0.89
CA ILE A 4 28.70 12.01 -2.21
C ILE A 4 29.73 12.30 -3.30
N LYS A 5 30.42 13.45 -3.22
CA LYS A 5 31.48 13.83 -4.15
C LYS A 5 32.66 12.86 -4.11
N ALA A 6 33.03 12.41 -2.91
CA ALA A 6 34.10 11.45 -2.71
C ALA A 6 33.76 10.07 -3.29
N GLU A 7 32.50 9.63 -3.16
CA GLU A 7 32.06 8.35 -3.71
C GLU A 7 31.82 8.39 -5.23
N ASN A 8 31.17 9.44 -5.74
CA ASN A 8 30.84 9.59 -7.15
C ASN A 8 30.71 11.07 -7.55
N PRO A 9 31.75 11.63 -8.22
CA PRO A 9 31.73 13.02 -8.69
C PRO A 9 30.59 13.32 -9.67
N GLN A 10 30.27 12.39 -10.57
CA GLN A 10 29.19 12.59 -11.56
C GLN A 10 27.81 12.67 -10.89
N ALA A 11 27.58 11.84 -9.86
CA ALA A 11 26.36 11.90 -9.07
C ALA A 11 26.26 13.20 -8.28
N TYR A 12 27.39 13.70 -7.76
CA TYR A 12 27.46 15.00 -7.11
C TYR A 12 27.09 16.13 -8.08
N ASP A 13 27.70 16.17 -9.27
CA ASP A 13 27.45 17.22 -10.25
C ASP A 13 26.00 17.22 -10.72
N TRP A 14 25.43 16.03 -10.92
CA TRP A 14 24.01 15.88 -11.25
C TRP A 14 23.11 16.38 -10.11
N LEU A 15 23.38 15.97 -8.87
CA LEU A 15 22.58 16.36 -7.70
C LEU A 15 22.69 17.85 -7.39
N ALA A 16 23.87 18.45 -7.61
CA ALA A 16 24.13 19.87 -7.40
C ALA A 16 23.35 20.78 -8.36
N GLN A 17 22.98 20.28 -9.55
CA GLN A 17 22.10 20.99 -10.48
C GLN A 17 20.65 21.07 -9.98
N ILE A 18 20.24 20.14 -9.10
CA ILE A 18 18.89 20.10 -8.56
C ILE A 18 18.84 21.01 -7.33
N PRO A 19 17.89 21.98 -7.27
CA PRO A 19 17.72 22.81 -6.09
C PRO A 19 17.58 21.99 -4.80
N ALA A 20 18.36 22.33 -3.77
CA ALA A 20 18.47 21.54 -2.55
C ALA A 20 17.13 21.32 -1.82
N HIS A 21 16.15 22.21 -2.01
CA HIS A 21 14.82 22.07 -1.44
C HIS A 21 14.00 20.91 -2.04
N HIS A 22 14.47 20.25 -3.10
CA HIS A 22 13.84 19.05 -3.65
C HIS A 22 14.36 17.74 -3.04
N TRP A 23 15.57 17.72 -2.49
CA TRP A 23 16.22 16.46 -2.09
C TRP A 23 16.87 16.49 -0.69
N SER A 24 17.10 17.66 -0.10
CA SER A 24 17.70 17.77 1.23
C SER A 24 16.70 18.26 2.28
N ARG A 25 16.57 17.47 3.35
CA ARG A 25 15.76 17.82 4.54
C ARG A 25 16.13 19.17 5.14
N SER A 26 17.39 19.59 5.04
CA SER A 26 17.84 20.89 5.54
C SER A 26 17.33 22.07 4.70
N HIS A 27 16.70 21.85 3.54
CA HIS A 27 16.19 22.91 2.67
C HIS A 27 14.69 22.80 2.41
N PHE A 28 14.01 21.80 2.98
CA PHE A 28 12.56 21.68 2.85
C PHE A 28 11.82 22.83 3.53
N GLN A 29 10.73 23.24 2.89
CA GLN A 29 9.78 24.19 3.44
C GLN A 29 9.09 23.59 4.67
N LEU A 30 8.66 24.46 5.58
CA LEU A 30 8.08 24.08 6.86
C LEU A 30 6.54 24.17 6.86
N ASP A 31 5.94 24.52 5.73
CA ASP A 31 4.49 24.60 5.53
C ASP A 31 3.83 23.21 5.59
N ASN A 32 4.48 22.21 4.99
CA ASN A 32 3.97 20.85 4.91
C ASN A 32 4.52 20.00 6.06
N LYS A 33 3.64 19.62 7.01
CA LYS A 33 3.99 18.75 8.14
C LYS A 33 3.98 17.30 7.71
N CYS A 34 5.10 16.82 7.17
CA CYS A 34 5.21 15.46 6.67
C CYS A 34 6.62 14.91 6.88
N ASP A 35 6.74 13.76 7.55
CA ASP A 35 8.01 13.03 7.66
C ASP A 35 8.23 12.05 6.49
N ILE A 36 7.26 11.93 5.57
CA ILE A 36 7.30 10.99 4.44
C ILE A 36 7.84 11.69 3.20
N LEU A 37 9.01 11.25 2.74
CA LEU A 37 9.72 11.83 1.59
C LEU A 37 9.74 10.91 0.36
N LEU A 38 8.73 10.06 0.20
CA LEU A 38 8.82 8.94 -0.74
C LEU A 38 7.54 8.72 -1.56
N ASN A 39 7.77 8.16 -2.75
CA ASN A 39 6.81 7.60 -3.73
C ASN A 39 5.83 6.55 -3.14
N ASN A 40 5.90 6.27 -1.84
CA ASN A 40 5.12 5.25 -1.15
C ASN A 40 3.60 5.46 -1.32
N MET A 41 3.13 6.70 -1.40
CA MET A 41 1.70 6.98 -1.66
C MET A 41 1.29 6.50 -3.05
N CYS A 42 2.06 6.87 -4.08
CA CYS A 42 1.81 6.46 -5.46
C CYS A 42 1.99 4.94 -5.62
N GLU A 43 2.99 4.34 -4.98
CA GLU A 43 3.19 2.89 -5.02
C GLU A 43 2.05 2.14 -4.32
N ALA A 44 1.61 2.59 -3.14
CA ALA A 44 0.49 1.99 -2.43
C ALA A 44 -0.79 2.08 -3.27
N PHE A 45 -1.07 3.23 -3.87
CA PHE A 45 -2.22 3.42 -4.74
C PHE A 45 -2.11 2.55 -6.00
N ASN A 46 -0.97 2.59 -6.70
CA ASN A 46 -0.73 1.78 -7.90
C ASN A 46 -0.91 0.29 -7.61
N ARG A 47 -0.39 -0.20 -6.47
CA ARG A 47 -0.58 -1.58 -6.02
C ARG A 47 -2.07 -1.92 -5.82
N SER A 48 -2.87 -1.01 -5.25
CA SER A 48 -4.31 -1.26 -5.04
C SER A 48 -5.14 -1.33 -6.32
N ILE A 49 -4.70 -0.71 -7.42
CA ILE A 49 -5.49 -0.63 -8.67
C ILE A 49 -4.97 -1.52 -9.79
N VAL A 50 -3.92 -2.32 -9.58
CA VAL A 50 -3.31 -3.16 -10.64
C VAL A 50 -4.35 -4.01 -11.36
N PHE A 51 -5.23 -4.67 -10.60
CA PHE A 51 -6.27 -5.53 -11.17
C PHE A 51 -7.36 -4.72 -11.89
N ALA A 52 -7.80 -3.60 -11.30
CA ALA A 52 -8.80 -2.71 -11.91
C ALA A 52 -8.32 -2.18 -13.26
N ARG A 53 -7.03 -1.84 -13.39
CA ARG A 53 -6.41 -1.36 -14.64
C ARG A 53 -6.37 -2.38 -15.77
N GLN A 54 -6.59 -3.65 -15.49
CA GLN A 54 -6.67 -4.71 -16.50
C GLN A 54 -8.08 -4.90 -17.05
N GLN A 55 -9.08 -4.20 -16.48
CA GLN A 55 -10.47 -4.29 -16.87
C GLN A 55 -10.84 -3.21 -17.91
N GLY A 56 -12.03 -3.37 -18.52
CA GLY A 56 -12.63 -2.29 -19.31
C GLY A 56 -12.88 -1.04 -18.47
N ILE A 57 -12.94 0.14 -19.10
CA ILE A 57 -12.98 1.43 -18.39
C ILE A 57 -14.12 1.53 -17.37
N LEU A 58 -15.31 1.05 -17.71
CA LEU A 58 -16.47 1.05 -16.83
C LEU A 58 -16.21 0.21 -15.57
N VAL A 59 -15.73 -1.02 -15.75
CA VAL A 59 -15.40 -1.93 -14.64
C VAL A 59 -14.26 -1.36 -13.80
N MET A 60 -13.23 -0.79 -14.43
CA MET A 60 -12.10 -0.16 -13.73
C MET A 60 -12.58 0.97 -12.79
N LEU A 61 -13.43 1.87 -13.31
CA LEU A 61 -13.98 2.98 -12.52
C LEU A 61 -14.84 2.47 -11.36
N GLU A 62 -15.67 1.46 -11.60
CA GLU A 62 -16.53 0.89 -10.56
C GLU A 62 -15.71 0.21 -9.46
N MET A 63 -14.66 -0.54 -9.83
CA MET A 63 -13.74 -1.15 -8.87
C MET A 63 -13.00 -0.10 -8.02
N ILE A 64 -12.56 1.00 -8.63
CA ILE A 64 -11.91 2.11 -7.91
C ILE A 64 -12.90 2.80 -6.97
N ARG A 65 -14.13 3.06 -7.43
CA ARG A 65 -15.21 3.64 -6.61
C ARG A 65 -15.50 2.77 -5.39
N GLU A 66 -15.71 1.47 -5.58
CA GLU A 66 -15.94 0.52 -4.50
C GLU A 66 -14.76 0.42 -3.52
N TYR A 67 -13.53 0.47 -4.04
CA TYR A 67 -12.32 0.50 -3.22
C TYR A 67 -12.28 1.74 -2.33
N LEU A 68 -12.51 2.92 -2.89
CA LEU A 68 -12.55 4.19 -2.15
C LEU A 68 -13.68 4.20 -1.12
N MET A 69 -14.88 3.75 -1.50
CA MET A 69 -16.04 3.63 -0.62
C MET A 69 -15.73 2.77 0.61
N ARG A 70 -15.21 1.56 0.42
CA ARG A 70 -14.82 0.66 1.52
C ARG A 70 -13.67 1.23 2.35
N ARG A 71 -12.68 1.85 1.71
CA ARG A 71 -11.52 2.41 2.39
C ARG A 71 -11.92 3.59 3.28
N ILE A 72 -12.74 4.51 2.80
CA ILE A 72 -13.22 5.66 3.57
C ILE A 72 -14.06 5.17 4.76
N GLN A 73 -14.97 4.21 4.55
CA GLN A 73 -15.76 3.63 5.64
C GLN A 73 -14.88 2.95 6.69
N SER A 74 -13.91 2.14 6.28
CA SER A 74 -12.98 1.49 7.21
C SER A 74 -12.16 2.52 8.03
N LYS A 75 -11.76 3.64 7.43
CA LYS A 75 -11.03 4.71 8.14
C LYS A 75 -11.91 5.44 9.14
N ARG A 76 -13.21 5.60 8.86
CA ARG A 76 -14.19 6.11 9.83
C ARG A 76 -14.34 5.17 11.01
N GLU A 77 -14.60 3.88 10.76
CA GLU A 77 -14.73 2.88 11.81
C GLU A 77 -13.48 2.82 12.70
N GLU A 78 -12.29 2.89 12.09
CA GLU A 78 -11.02 2.93 12.82
C GLU A 78 -10.91 4.16 13.74
N CYS A 79 -11.33 5.35 13.28
CA CYS A 79 -11.20 6.58 14.07
C CYS A 79 -12.25 6.73 15.19
N GLU A 80 -13.35 5.98 15.13
CA GLU A 80 -14.31 5.88 16.24
C GLU A 80 -13.67 5.23 17.48
N LEU A 81 -12.72 4.31 17.28
CA LEU A 81 -11.94 3.70 18.36
C LEU A 81 -11.06 4.72 19.10
N TRP A 82 -10.82 5.89 18.52
CA TRP A 82 -9.93 6.93 19.04
C TRP A 82 -10.69 8.07 19.74
N ARG A 83 -11.91 7.81 20.25
CA ARG A 83 -12.78 8.82 20.87
C ARG A 83 -12.08 9.67 21.93
N TYR A 84 -11.21 9.06 22.73
CA TYR A 84 -10.54 9.71 23.87
C TYR A 84 -9.10 10.17 23.57
N LEU A 85 -8.62 10.01 22.33
CA LEU A 85 -7.26 10.41 21.97
C LEU A 85 -7.26 11.85 21.41
N LYS A 86 -6.28 12.67 21.85
CA LYS A 86 -6.04 14.01 21.28
C LYS A 86 -5.42 13.92 19.88
N ILE A 87 -4.47 13.01 19.71
CA ILE A 87 -3.69 12.80 18.48
C ILE A 87 -3.86 11.38 17.93
N THR A 88 -3.60 11.20 16.65
CA THR A 88 -3.68 9.89 15.99
C THR A 88 -2.68 8.88 16.59
N PRO A 89 -2.99 7.57 16.60
CA PRO A 89 -2.10 6.56 17.19
C PRO A 89 -0.69 6.53 16.59
N ASN A 90 -0.55 6.75 15.28
CA ASN A 90 0.75 6.78 14.62
C ASN A 90 1.61 7.97 15.07
N ALA A 91 1.00 9.16 15.22
CA ALA A 91 1.69 10.32 15.77
C ALA A 91 2.09 10.09 17.23
N ASN A 92 1.21 9.50 18.04
CA ASN A 92 1.50 9.16 19.43
C ASN A 92 2.64 8.12 19.55
N LYS A 93 2.66 7.11 18.68
CA LYS A 93 3.74 6.12 18.61
C LYS A 93 5.09 6.78 18.30
N LEU A 94 5.12 7.70 17.34
CA LEU A 94 6.33 8.44 17.00
C LEU A 94 6.77 9.38 18.13
N LEU A 95 5.83 10.09 18.76
CA LEU A 95 6.08 10.95 19.91
C LEU A 95 6.68 10.16 21.08
N ASN A 96 6.15 8.97 21.37
CA ASN A 96 6.69 8.08 22.42
C ASN A 96 8.12 7.62 22.10
N LYS A 97 8.46 7.37 20.83
CA LYS A 97 9.84 7.10 20.41
C LYS A 97 10.76 8.28 20.76
N PHE A 98 10.31 9.51 20.48
CA PHE A 98 11.06 10.71 20.81
C PHE A 98 11.14 10.98 22.32
N ARG A 99 10.13 10.61 23.11
CA ARG A 99 10.19 10.66 24.58
C ARG A 99 11.33 9.79 25.12
N ILE A 100 11.48 8.56 24.61
CA ILE A 100 12.59 7.68 24.99
C ILE A 100 13.94 8.33 24.63
N TRP A 101 14.07 8.83 23.40
CA TRP A 101 15.31 9.48 22.95
C TRP A 101 15.64 10.78 23.70
N SER A 102 14.66 11.45 24.29
CA SER A 102 14.89 12.67 25.08
C SER A 102 15.70 12.42 26.34
N GLY A 103 15.80 11.17 26.82
CA GLY A 103 16.65 10.80 27.95
C GLY A 103 18.15 11.01 27.70
N GLY A 104 18.58 11.10 26.43
CA GLY A 104 19.96 11.43 26.05
C GLY A 104 20.22 12.93 25.85
N CYS A 105 19.36 13.79 26.39
CA CYS A 105 19.44 15.24 26.24
C CYS A 105 19.39 15.94 27.60
N TYR A 106 20.16 17.02 27.72
CA TYR A 106 20.23 17.87 28.91
C TYR A 106 19.82 19.28 28.55
N SER A 107 18.89 19.86 29.32
CA SER A 107 18.38 21.21 29.07
C SER A 107 19.02 22.24 29.99
N ALA A 108 19.46 23.35 29.40
CA ALA A 108 19.82 24.58 30.09
C ALA A 108 18.76 25.65 29.75
N TYR A 109 18.14 26.23 30.78
CA TYR A 109 17.07 27.21 30.61
C TYR A 109 17.67 28.60 30.39
N ALA A 110 17.30 29.24 29.29
CA ALA A 110 17.76 30.59 28.94
C ALA A 110 16.78 31.70 29.37
N GLY A 111 15.57 31.35 29.81
CA GLY A 111 14.47 32.30 30.02
C GLY A 111 13.43 32.23 28.89
N TYR A 112 12.24 32.80 29.12
CA TYR A 112 11.20 32.99 28.09
C TYR A 112 10.79 31.72 27.30
N ASN A 113 10.75 30.56 27.95
CA ASN A 113 10.53 29.25 27.31
C ASN A 113 11.55 28.87 26.21
N GLN A 114 12.76 29.43 26.30
CA GLN A 114 13.89 29.11 25.44
C GLN A 114 14.93 28.28 26.19
N TYR A 115 15.51 27.33 25.48
CA TYR A 115 16.42 26.33 26.04
C TYR A 115 17.59 26.07 25.11
N GLU A 116 18.78 25.90 25.69
CA GLU A 116 19.89 25.22 25.03
C GLU A 116 19.84 23.74 25.42
N ILE A 117 19.76 22.87 24.42
CA ILE A 117 19.75 21.41 24.60
C ILE A 117 21.11 20.84 24.20
N ASN A 118 21.76 20.19 25.14
CA ASN A 118 23.01 19.46 24.95
C ASN A 118 22.70 17.96 24.79
N THR A 119 23.21 17.33 23.74
CA THR A 119 23.09 15.88 23.54
C THR A 119 24.28 15.14 24.15
N VAL A 120 24.12 13.86 24.47
CA VAL A 120 25.24 12.99 24.90
C VAL A 120 26.37 12.93 23.85
N SER A 121 26.05 13.14 22.57
CA SER A 121 27.03 13.24 21.49
C SER A 121 27.78 14.58 21.40
N GLY A 122 27.51 15.53 22.31
CA GLY A 122 28.18 16.83 22.35
C GLY A 122 27.61 17.88 21.39
N HIS A 123 26.50 17.59 20.71
CA HIS A 123 25.82 18.58 19.87
C HIS A 123 24.91 19.49 20.70
N LYS A 124 24.77 20.73 20.26
CA LYS A 124 23.92 21.73 20.89
C LYS A 124 22.81 22.18 19.95
N PHE A 125 21.60 22.31 20.49
CA PHE A 125 20.44 22.80 19.76
C PHE A 125 19.67 23.82 20.59
N SER A 126 19.32 24.96 19.98
CA SER A 126 18.35 25.88 20.56
C SER A 126 16.93 25.34 20.38
N VAL A 127 16.10 25.49 21.41
CA VAL A 127 14.67 25.16 21.39
C VAL A 127 13.89 26.35 21.90
N ASP A 128 12.82 26.70 21.19
CA ASP A 128 11.86 27.71 21.61
C ASP A 128 10.46 27.09 21.59
N LEU A 129 9.86 26.96 22.78
CA LEU A 129 8.54 26.34 22.92
C LEU A 129 7.40 27.26 22.47
N ASN A 130 7.58 28.58 22.51
CA ASN A 130 6.56 29.55 22.10
C ASN A 130 6.38 29.51 20.58
N THR A 131 7.50 29.54 19.85
CA THR A 131 7.50 29.49 18.37
C THR A 131 7.39 28.07 17.83
N ARG A 132 7.44 27.05 18.72
CA ARG A 132 7.42 25.63 18.37
C ARG A 132 8.57 25.24 17.45
N THR A 133 9.76 25.76 17.74
CA THR A 133 10.96 25.56 16.91
C THR A 133 12.07 24.85 17.67
N CYS A 134 12.91 24.16 16.89
CA CYS A 134 14.11 23.51 17.39
C CYS A 134 15.19 23.61 16.31
N GLY A 135 16.44 23.88 16.70
CA GLY A 135 17.58 24.02 15.79
C GLY A 135 17.81 22.78 14.91
N CYS A 136 17.42 21.59 15.36
CA CYS A 136 17.46 20.39 14.53
C CYS A 136 16.42 20.36 13.38
N ARG A 137 15.51 21.35 13.31
CA ARG A 137 14.44 21.56 12.34
C ARG A 137 13.37 20.47 12.23
N ARG A 138 13.58 19.30 12.85
CA ARG A 138 12.65 18.16 12.78
C ARG A 138 11.24 18.54 13.21
N TRP A 139 11.10 19.29 14.31
CA TRP A 139 9.78 19.71 14.80
C TRP A 139 9.04 20.57 13.78
N GLY A 140 9.73 21.54 13.16
CA GLY A 140 9.13 22.37 12.11
C GLY A 140 8.71 21.56 10.88
N LEU A 141 9.51 20.58 10.47
CA LEU A 141 9.27 19.75 9.28
C LEU A 141 8.17 18.70 9.49
N THR A 142 8.16 18.05 10.66
CA THR A 142 7.23 16.95 10.91
C THR A 142 5.99 17.38 11.67
N GLY A 143 5.96 18.58 12.26
CA GLY A 143 4.89 19.01 13.16
C GLY A 143 4.82 18.24 14.49
N ILE A 144 5.76 17.33 14.76
CA ILE A 144 5.81 16.53 15.98
C ILE A 144 7.06 16.95 16.78
N PRO A 145 6.93 17.30 18.07
CA PRO A 145 8.06 17.67 18.92
C PRO A 145 9.17 16.63 18.83
N CYS A 146 10.38 17.07 18.47
CA CYS A 146 11.55 16.20 18.44
C CYS A 146 12.03 15.91 19.88
N HIS A 147 12.93 14.94 20.03
CA HIS A 147 13.47 14.58 21.35
C HIS A 147 14.16 15.75 22.10
N HIS A 148 14.77 16.71 21.39
CA HIS A 148 15.29 17.93 22.01
C HIS A 148 14.17 18.83 22.56
N ALA A 149 13.11 19.02 21.78
CA ALA A 149 11.94 19.80 22.19
C ALA A 149 11.24 19.15 23.38
N ILE A 150 11.15 17.82 23.40
CA ILE A 150 10.59 17.06 24.52
C ILE A 150 11.45 17.22 25.78
N CYS A 151 12.78 17.25 25.67
CA CYS A 151 13.66 17.53 26.81
C CYS A 151 13.38 18.91 27.42
N ALA A 152 13.19 19.94 26.58
CA ALA A 152 12.77 21.27 27.03
C ALA A 152 11.38 21.25 27.68
N MET A 153 10.40 20.56 27.08
CA MET A 153 9.03 20.44 27.59
C MET A 153 8.98 19.73 28.95
N ASN A 154 9.76 18.65 29.12
CA ASN A 154 9.86 17.94 30.39
C ASN A 154 10.41 18.87 31.49
N ARG A 155 11.35 19.75 31.17
CA ARG A 155 11.88 20.75 32.10
C ARG A 155 10.87 21.86 32.41
N ASN A 156 10.02 22.22 31.44
CA ASN A 156 8.95 23.21 31.59
C ASN A 156 7.72 22.65 32.33
N GLY A 157 7.55 21.32 32.37
CA GLY A 157 6.41 20.66 33.01
C GLY A 157 5.16 20.62 32.13
N VAL A 158 5.32 20.64 30.81
CA VAL A 158 4.19 20.60 29.85
C VAL A 158 4.15 19.28 29.10
N ASP A 159 2.94 18.84 28.69
CA ASP A 159 2.77 17.61 27.91
C ASP A 159 3.14 17.84 26.43
N PRO A 160 4.11 17.10 25.87
CA PRO A 160 4.43 17.17 24.44
C PRO A 160 3.25 16.92 23.50
N VAL A 161 2.20 16.21 23.92
CA VAL A 161 1.00 15.96 23.10
C VAL A 161 0.31 17.27 22.70
N ASP A 162 0.32 18.29 23.57
CA ASP A 162 -0.33 19.57 23.31
C ASP A 162 0.44 20.45 22.31
N TYR A 163 1.66 20.04 21.98
CA TYR A 163 2.57 20.72 21.05
C TYR A 163 2.68 20.03 19.69
N VAL A 164 1.95 18.92 19.50
CA VAL A 164 1.80 18.26 18.20
C VAL A 164 0.91 19.11 17.29
N ASP A 165 1.28 19.20 16.01
CA ASP A 165 0.55 19.94 15.01
C ASP A 165 -0.88 19.39 14.80
N VAL A 166 -1.82 20.31 14.54
CA VAL A 166 -3.25 20.03 14.38
C VAL A 166 -3.53 19.01 13.27
N VAL A 167 -2.66 18.90 12.27
CA VAL A 167 -2.81 17.91 11.19
C VAL A 167 -2.84 16.46 11.69
N TYR A 168 -2.22 16.19 12.84
CA TYR A 168 -2.20 14.86 13.47
C TYR A 168 -3.30 14.66 14.51
N SER A 169 -4.15 15.66 14.74
CA SER A 169 -5.25 15.53 15.68
C SER A 169 -6.28 14.52 15.20
N VAL A 170 -6.93 13.82 16.13
CA VAL A 170 -8.03 12.91 15.78
C VAL A 170 -9.20 13.69 15.15
N LYS A 171 -9.40 14.95 15.56
CA LYS A 171 -10.41 15.84 14.96
C LYS A 171 -10.15 16.06 13.47
N THR A 172 -8.92 16.43 13.09
CA THR A 172 -8.56 16.62 11.68
C THR A 172 -8.69 15.32 10.89
N TYR A 173 -8.27 14.19 11.48
CA TYR A 173 -8.45 12.88 10.85
C TYR A 173 -9.92 12.58 10.55
N ARG A 174 -10.82 12.79 11.51
CA ARG A 174 -12.27 12.62 11.32
C ARG A 174 -12.81 13.51 10.21
N ALA A 175 -12.38 14.78 10.18
CA ALA A 175 -12.78 15.71 9.13
C ALA A 175 -12.34 15.22 7.73
N CYS A 176 -11.10 14.73 7.60
CA CYS A 176 -10.57 14.19 6.34
C CYS A 176 -11.37 13.00 5.78
N TYR A 177 -11.95 12.16 6.65
CA TYR A 177 -12.72 10.97 6.26
C TYR A 177 -14.24 11.11 6.47
N SER A 178 -14.73 12.33 6.71
CA SER A 178 -16.14 12.59 6.98
C SER A 178 -17.05 12.31 5.77
N GLY A 179 -16.57 12.61 4.55
CA GLY A 179 -17.32 12.43 3.30
C GLY A 179 -17.66 10.97 3.01
N ILE A 180 -18.76 10.72 2.29
CA ILE A 180 -19.19 9.38 1.89
C ILE A 180 -19.16 9.25 0.36
N VAL A 181 -18.77 8.08 -0.14
CA VAL A 181 -19.00 7.70 -1.54
C VAL A 181 -20.31 6.93 -1.57
N TYR A 182 -21.33 7.50 -2.20
CA TYR A 182 -22.66 6.89 -2.24
C TYR A 182 -22.66 5.59 -3.09
N PRO A 183 -23.49 4.60 -2.72
CA PRO A 183 -23.73 3.44 -3.57
C PRO A 183 -24.41 3.88 -4.86
N MET A 184 -24.15 3.15 -5.95
CA MET A 184 -24.80 3.34 -7.23
C MET A 184 -25.49 2.04 -7.64
N ASN A 185 -26.59 2.16 -8.37
CA ASN A 185 -27.26 1.00 -8.95
C ASN A 185 -26.37 0.35 -10.01
N GLY A 186 -26.73 -0.85 -10.47
CA GLY A 186 -26.03 -1.49 -11.59
C GLY A 186 -26.31 -0.80 -12.93
N GLU A 187 -25.48 -1.10 -13.93
CA GLU A 187 -25.54 -0.51 -15.28
C GLU A 187 -26.94 -0.55 -15.91
N ALA A 188 -27.70 -1.62 -15.68
CA ALA A 188 -29.06 -1.79 -16.17
C ALA A 188 -30.05 -0.71 -15.70
N GLN A 189 -29.73 0.00 -14.61
CA GLN A 189 -30.59 1.02 -13.99
C GLN A 189 -30.03 2.44 -14.14
N TRP A 190 -28.92 2.62 -14.86
CA TRP A 190 -28.33 3.95 -15.05
C TRP A 190 -29.14 4.81 -16.01
N THR A 191 -29.27 6.10 -15.68
CA THR A 191 -29.90 7.08 -16.56
C THR A 191 -29.10 7.23 -17.85
N LYS A 192 -29.76 7.03 -18.99
CA LYS A 192 -29.14 7.25 -20.30
C LYS A 192 -29.04 8.75 -20.56
N THR A 193 -27.82 9.27 -20.65
CA THR A 193 -27.56 10.72 -20.78
C THR A 193 -27.43 11.19 -22.23
N GLY A 194 -27.52 10.29 -23.20
CA GLY A 194 -27.36 10.62 -24.63
C GLY A 194 -25.93 11.00 -25.04
N HIS A 195 -24.98 11.05 -24.08
CA HIS A 195 -23.57 11.31 -24.37
C HIS A 195 -22.93 10.11 -25.06
N VAL A 196 -22.38 10.34 -26.24
CA VAL A 196 -21.58 9.35 -26.97
C VAL A 196 -20.13 9.46 -26.50
N VAL A 197 -19.64 8.45 -25.80
CA VAL A 197 -18.22 8.35 -25.45
C VAL A 197 -17.48 7.78 -26.65
N THR A 198 -16.69 8.62 -27.32
CA THR A 198 -15.79 8.16 -28.38
C THR A 198 -14.60 7.43 -27.77
N PRO A 199 -14.07 6.39 -28.45
CA PRO A 199 -12.85 5.74 -27.99
C PRO A 199 -11.71 6.76 -27.90
N PRO A 200 -10.84 6.64 -26.89
CA PRO A 200 -9.67 7.52 -26.80
C PRO A 200 -8.84 7.40 -28.08
N PHE A 201 -8.25 8.51 -28.52
CA PHE A 201 -7.36 8.52 -29.67
C PHE A 201 -6.19 7.57 -29.42
N VAL A 202 -6.17 6.43 -30.11
CA VAL A 202 -5.10 5.44 -29.97
C VAL A 202 -3.89 5.93 -30.73
N GLN A 203 -2.98 6.63 -30.06
CA GLN A 203 -1.64 6.79 -30.59
C GLN A 203 -0.94 5.43 -30.56
N LYS A 204 -0.45 4.96 -31.72
CA LYS A 204 0.47 3.84 -31.78
C LYS A 204 1.70 4.21 -30.96
N GLN A 205 1.81 3.66 -29.75
CA GLN A 205 3.03 3.75 -28.97
C GLN A 205 4.17 3.19 -29.84
N PRO A 206 5.35 3.84 -29.87
CA PRO A 206 6.53 3.28 -30.52
C PRO A 206 6.70 1.83 -30.05
N GLY A 207 6.59 0.88 -30.97
CA GLY A 207 6.57 -0.52 -30.62
C GLY A 207 7.80 -0.87 -29.80
N ARG A 208 7.64 -1.74 -28.79
CA ARG A 208 8.77 -2.34 -28.06
C ARG A 208 9.84 -2.77 -29.07
N PRO A 209 11.10 -2.30 -28.96
CA PRO A 209 12.16 -2.67 -29.88
C PRO A 209 12.17 -4.20 -30.06
N LYS A 210 12.07 -4.65 -31.32
CA LYS A 210 12.05 -6.07 -31.62
C LYS A 210 13.39 -6.67 -31.21
N LEU A 211 13.36 -7.65 -30.31
CA LEU A 211 14.56 -8.37 -29.86
C LEU A 211 15.26 -9.16 -30.97
N LYS A 212 14.59 -9.38 -32.11
CA LYS A 212 15.17 -10.04 -33.28
C LYS A 212 14.84 -9.26 -34.54
N ARG A 213 15.88 -9.01 -35.34
CA ARG A 213 15.78 -8.59 -36.74
C ARG A 213 14.97 -9.65 -37.51
N LYS A 214 14.10 -9.23 -38.44
CA LYS A 214 13.53 -10.15 -39.44
C LYS A 214 14.66 -10.50 -40.39
N HIS A 215 15.00 -11.78 -40.48
CA HIS A 215 15.87 -12.30 -41.53
C HIS A 215 15.12 -12.18 -42.86
N ASP A 216 15.75 -11.59 -43.86
CA ASP A 216 15.23 -11.57 -45.22
C ASP A 216 15.57 -12.90 -45.90
N GLY A 217 14.82 -13.28 -46.94
CA GLY A 217 14.94 -14.61 -47.58
C GLY A 217 16.32 -14.98 -48.13
N ASN A 218 17.23 -14.01 -48.23
CA ASN A 218 18.62 -14.23 -48.67
C ASN A 218 19.54 -14.68 -47.53
N ASP A 219 19.14 -14.54 -46.27
CA ASP A 219 19.99 -14.88 -45.12
C ASP A 219 20.00 -16.40 -44.81
N LEU A 220 19.29 -17.22 -45.59
CA LEU A 220 19.33 -18.68 -45.50
C LEU A 220 20.53 -19.28 -46.26
N GLN A 221 21.20 -18.50 -47.11
CA GLN A 221 22.29 -19.00 -47.95
C GLN A 221 23.66 -18.94 -47.26
N GLU A 222 23.82 -18.13 -46.20
CA GLU A 222 25.09 -18.01 -45.44
C GLU A 222 25.26 -19.05 -44.32
N ARG A 223 24.31 -19.97 -44.13
CA ARG A 223 24.38 -20.98 -43.04
C ARG A 223 24.95 -22.34 -43.46
N GLU A 224 25.25 -22.54 -44.74
CA GLU A 224 25.80 -23.83 -45.23
C GLU A 224 27.33 -23.92 -45.18
N GLU A 225 28.06 -22.84 -44.90
CA GLU A 225 29.53 -22.86 -44.93
C GLU A 225 30.20 -22.44 -43.61
N VAL A 226 29.91 -23.12 -42.49
CA VAL A 226 30.92 -23.27 -41.41
C VAL A 226 30.73 -24.61 -40.70
N HIS A 227 31.39 -25.65 -41.20
CA HIS A 227 31.69 -26.84 -40.41
C HIS A 227 32.77 -26.50 -39.38
N GLY A 228 32.37 -26.35 -38.12
CA GLY A 228 33.25 -26.16 -36.98
C GLY A 228 32.68 -26.83 -35.73
N VAL A 229 33.37 -27.89 -35.32
CA VAL A 229 33.05 -28.85 -34.24
C VAL A 229 32.68 -28.17 -32.92
N GLY A 230 31.50 -28.48 -32.35
CA GLY A 230 31.15 -28.01 -31.00
C GLY A 230 29.69 -28.20 -30.56
N ALA A 231 29.31 -29.44 -30.25
CA ALA A 231 28.22 -29.82 -29.34
C ALA A 231 26.80 -29.24 -29.59
N THR A 232 26.05 -29.96 -30.41
CA THR A 232 24.60 -30.12 -30.33
C THR A 232 24.18 -30.56 -28.91
N LEU A 233 23.71 -29.63 -28.07
CA LEU A 233 22.83 -30.00 -26.97
C LEU A 233 21.39 -29.94 -27.46
N ALA A 234 20.90 -31.15 -27.72
CA ALA A 234 19.57 -31.47 -28.17
C ALA A 234 18.49 -30.74 -27.35
N ARG A 235 17.51 -30.25 -28.11
CA ARG A 235 16.20 -29.78 -27.72
C ARG A 235 15.51 -30.85 -26.84
N ASN A 236 15.63 -30.74 -25.52
CA ASN A 236 14.88 -31.57 -24.57
C ASN A 236 13.40 -31.14 -24.54
N SER A 237 12.65 -31.61 -25.52
CA SER A 237 11.22 -31.37 -25.73
C SER A 237 10.33 -32.27 -24.87
N GLN A 238 10.56 -32.39 -23.55
CA GLN A 238 9.71 -33.25 -22.70
C GLN A 238 9.68 -32.98 -21.18
N MET A 239 10.10 -31.81 -20.68
CA MET A 239 9.76 -31.42 -19.30
C MET A 239 8.50 -30.56 -19.27
N THR A 240 7.35 -31.19 -19.05
CA THR A 240 6.13 -30.45 -18.70
C THR A 240 6.32 -29.85 -17.31
N VAL A 241 6.38 -28.51 -17.23
CA VAL A 241 6.53 -27.80 -15.96
C VAL A 241 5.37 -28.17 -15.04
N ARG A 242 5.68 -28.74 -13.88
CA ARG A 242 4.69 -29.04 -12.82
C ARG A 242 4.61 -27.89 -11.84
N CYS A 243 3.40 -27.49 -11.50
CA CYS A 243 3.16 -26.42 -10.54
C CYS A 243 3.47 -26.89 -9.12
N SER A 244 4.36 -26.20 -8.40
CA SER A 244 4.72 -26.54 -7.01
C SER A 244 3.61 -26.34 -5.97
N VAL A 245 2.41 -25.91 -6.38
CA VAL A 245 1.27 -25.62 -5.49
C VAL A 245 0.11 -26.59 -5.71
N CYS A 246 -0.18 -26.99 -6.95
CA CYS A 246 -1.23 -27.95 -7.26
C CYS A 246 -0.73 -29.26 -7.86
N ASN A 247 0.58 -29.40 -8.07
CA ASN A 247 1.26 -30.55 -8.67
C ASN A 247 0.78 -30.96 -10.08
N GLN A 248 -0.05 -30.15 -10.72
CA GLN A 248 -0.49 -30.37 -12.09
C GLN A 248 0.57 -29.90 -13.09
N ALA A 249 0.71 -30.65 -14.18
CA ALA A 249 1.60 -30.33 -15.30
C ALA A 249 1.01 -29.22 -16.20
N GLY A 250 1.86 -28.53 -16.94
CA GLY A 250 1.46 -27.53 -17.96
C GLY A 250 1.40 -26.09 -17.47
N HIS A 251 1.68 -25.81 -16.20
CA HIS A 251 1.78 -24.44 -15.67
C HIS A 251 2.70 -24.36 -14.45
N ASN A 252 3.21 -23.16 -14.14
CA ASN A 252 4.06 -22.94 -12.97
C ASN A 252 3.29 -22.27 -11.83
N ARG A 253 3.93 -22.11 -10.66
CA ARG A 253 3.32 -21.47 -9.47
C ARG A 253 2.69 -20.09 -9.75
N ARG A 254 3.27 -19.31 -10.67
CA ARG A 254 2.83 -17.93 -10.97
C ARG A 254 1.52 -17.90 -11.76
N THR A 255 1.24 -18.93 -12.56
CA THR A 255 0.02 -19.02 -13.38
C THR A 255 -1.02 -19.99 -12.80
N CYS A 256 -0.80 -20.46 -11.57
CA CYS A 256 -1.70 -21.42 -10.93
C CYS A 256 -3.01 -20.77 -10.48
N LYS A 257 -4.15 -21.27 -10.99
CA LYS A 257 -5.50 -20.81 -10.62
C LYS A 257 -5.76 -20.85 -9.10
N LYS A 258 -5.19 -21.83 -8.37
CA LYS A 258 -5.32 -21.89 -6.90
C LYS A 258 -4.62 -20.72 -6.19
N VAL A 259 -3.47 -20.27 -6.71
CA VAL A 259 -2.74 -19.10 -6.18
C VAL A 259 -3.50 -17.81 -6.50
N MET A 260 -4.03 -17.72 -7.73
CA MET A 260 -4.84 -16.57 -8.17
C MET A 260 -6.11 -16.39 -7.32
N TRP A 261 -6.82 -17.48 -7.02
CA TRP A 261 -8.00 -17.42 -6.16
C TRP A 261 -7.64 -17.06 -4.72
N LYS A 262 -6.50 -17.55 -4.20
CA LYS A 262 -6.03 -17.17 -2.86
C LYS A 262 -5.74 -15.66 -2.76
N LEU A 263 -5.15 -15.07 -3.80
CA LEU A 263 -4.89 -13.63 -3.88
C LEU A 263 -6.19 -12.83 -4.00
N TYR A 264 -7.12 -13.27 -4.85
CA TYR A 264 -8.41 -12.58 -5.02
C TYR A 264 -9.26 -12.64 -3.73
N LEU A 265 -9.27 -13.76 -2.99
CA LEU A 265 -9.95 -13.84 -1.69
C LEU A 265 -9.28 -12.98 -0.61
N MET A 266 -7.95 -12.86 -0.64
CA MET A 266 -7.22 -11.91 0.22
C MET A 266 -7.57 -10.45 -0.11
N LEU A 267 -7.79 -10.12 -1.38
CA LEU A 267 -8.20 -8.78 -1.82
C LEU A 267 -9.63 -8.43 -1.45
N LEU A 268 -10.53 -9.42 -1.32
CA LEU A 268 -11.93 -9.22 -0.90
C LEU A 268 -12.15 -9.26 0.62
N GLY A 269 -11.11 -9.46 1.44
CA GLY A 269 -11.24 -9.45 2.90
C GLY A 269 -11.96 -10.67 3.50
N LEU A 270 -12.28 -11.69 2.71
CA LEU A 270 -13.02 -12.90 3.12
C LEU A 270 -12.10 -13.99 3.69
N ARG A 271 -11.19 -13.62 4.59
CA ARG A 271 -10.17 -14.53 5.15
C ARG A 271 -10.77 -15.72 5.93
N SER A 272 -11.96 -15.55 6.50
CA SER A 272 -12.66 -16.52 7.35
C SER A 272 -13.22 -17.74 6.60
N LEU A 273 -13.60 -17.60 5.32
CA LEU A 273 -14.23 -18.68 4.56
C LEU A 273 -13.23 -19.74 4.05
N TRP A 274 -11.94 -19.42 3.94
CA TRP A 274 -10.92 -20.38 3.50
C TRP A 274 -10.44 -21.31 4.64
N GLN A 275 -10.44 -20.84 5.89
CA GLN A 275 -10.15 -21.70 7.06
C GLN A 275 -11.24 -22.76 7.28
N LEU A 276 -12.52 -22.40 7.08
CA LEU A 276 -13.65 -23.34 7.17
C LEU A 276 -13.66 -24.41 6.07
N LYS A 277 -13.04 -24.13 4.91
CA LYS A 277 -12.90 -25.11 3.81
C LYS A 277 -11.70 -26.04 3.98
N LEU A 278 -10.69 -25.62 4.75
CA LEU A 278 -9.54 -26.45 5.13
C LEU A 278 -9.84 -27.36 6.33
N SER A 279 -10.77 -26.97 7.21
CA SER A 279 -11.18 -27.77 8.39
C SER A 279 -12.11 -28.95 8.05
N GLY A 280 -12.44 -29.20 6.78
CA GLY A 280 -13.20 -30.38 6.36
C GLY A 280 -14.67 -30.40 6.78
N GLN A 281 -15.24 -29.29 7.26
CA GLN A 281 -16.60 -29.24 7.81
C GLN A 281 -17.72 -29.06 6.77
N LEU A 282 -17.41 -29.02 5.48
CA LEU A 282 -18.41 -29.00 4.40
C LEU A 282 -18.11 -30.12 3.40
N GLY A 283 -19.01 -31.11 3.34
CA GLY A 283 -18.96 -32.21 2.38
C GLY A 283 -19.00 -31.73 0.93
N GLN A 284 -18.35 -32.48 0.04
CA GLN A 284 -18.32 -32.16 -1.39
C GLN A 284 -19.72 -32.33 -2.00
N PRO A 285 -20.25 -31.35 -2.76
CA PRO A 285 -21.29 -31.66 -3.73
C PRO A 285 -20.62 -32.31 -4.95
N GLY A 286 -20.96 -33.56 -5.22
CA GLY A 286 -20.69 -34.19 -6.50
C GLY A 286 -21.51 -33.50 -7.60
N MET A 287 -20.83 -33.06 -8.66
CA MET A 287 -21.49 -32.64 -9.90
C MET A 287 -20.83 -33.38 -11.05
N THR A 288 -21.50 -34.46 -11.48
CA THR A 288 -21.37 -35.01 -12.83
C THR A 288 -21.97 -34.00 -13.81
N ILE A 289 -21.22 -33.68 -14.86
CA ILE A 289 -21.68 -32.79 -15.93
C ILE A 289 -22.39 -33.69 -16.95
N GLY A 290 -23.72 -33.61 -16.99
CA GLY A 290 -24.54 -34.15 -18.08
C GLY A 290 -24.82 -33.06 -19.11
N GLU A 291 -24.57 -33.36 -20.38
CA GLU A 291 -24.91 -32.50 -21.53
C GLU A 291 -26.43 -32.32 -21.69
N PRO A 292 -26.91 -31.20 -22.26
CA PRO A 292 -28.33 -30.90 -22.31
C PRO A 292 -29.02 -31.60 -23.48
N SER A 293 -30.06 -32.39 -23.20
CA SER A 293 -31.07 -32.75 -24.19
C SER A 293 -32.45 -32.23 -23.79
N SER A 294 -33.14 -31.71 -24.80
CA SER A 294 -34.45 -31.08 -24.78
C SER A 294 -35.59 -32.04 -24.43
N ARG A 295 -36.48 -31.69 -23.50
CA ARG A 295 -37.95 -31.72 -23.69
C ARG A 295 -38.75 -31.23 -22.47
N CYS A 296 -39.89 -30.65 -22.82
CA CYS A 296 -40.98 -30.12 -21.99
C CYS A 296 -41.67 -31.17 -21.11
N GLY A 297 -42.19 -30.76 -19.93
CA GLY A 297 -43.11 -31.57 -19.11
C GLY A 297 -43.54 -30.89 -17.81
N ARG A 298 -44.85 -30.74 -17.62
CA ARG A 298 -45.55 -30.12 -16.47
C ARG A 298 -45.41 -30.93 -15.17
N SER A 299 -45.52 -30.25 -14.01
CA SER A 299 -46.58 -30.42 -12.98
C SER A 299 -46.11 -30.35 -11.51
N ASN A 300 -46.86 -29.53 -10.76
CA ASN A 300 -47.29 -29.54 -9.36
C ASN A 300 -46.49 -30.25 -8.25
N GLY A 301 -46.31 -29.47 -7.17
CA GLY A 301 -46.84 -29.85 -5.84
C GLY A 301 -45.80 -30.08 -4.74
N GLY A 302 -46.07 -29.53 -3.55
CA GLY A 302 -45.57 -30.09 -2.29
C GLY A 302 -44.88 -29.11 -1.35
N ARG A 303 -45.64 -28.63 -0.35
CA ARG A 303 -45.18 -27.93 0.85
C ARG A 303 -44.36 -28.84 1.77
N GLN A 304 -43.48 -28.22 2.57
CA GLN A 304 -43.32 -28.32 4.05
C GLN A 304 -42.02 -27.55 4.38
N GLY A 305 -42.01 -26.46 5.17
CA GLY A 305 -42.17 -26.43 6.64
C GLY A 305 -40.95 -27.07 7.31
N CYS A 306 -40.26 -26.54 8.31
CA CYS A 306 -40.38 -25.37 9.18
C CYS A 306 -39.15 -25.41 10.11
N GLN A 307 -38.72 -24.23 10.60
CA GLN A 307 -38.04 -24.02 11.91
C GLN A 307 -36.61 -24.59 12.06
N GLY A 308 -35.66 -23.97 12.76
CA GLY A 308 -35.62 -22.83 13.68
C GLY A 308 -34.42 -23.03 14.61
N HIS A 309 -34.03 -21.96 15.33
CA HIS A 309 -33.01 -21.87 16.40
C HIS A 309 -31.54 -21.71 15.96
N SER A 310 -30.65 -21.03 16.69
CA SER A 310 -30.63 -19.81 17.53
C SER A 310 -29.27 -19.84 18.23
N LEU A 311 -28.48 -18.79 18.03
CA LEU A 311 -27.51 -18.11 18.92
C LEU A 311 -26.60 -18.90 19.90
N ALA A 312 -25.29 -18.60 19.78
CA ALA A 312 -24.30 -18.23 20.83
C ALA A 312 -22.91 -18.67 20.29
N GLY A 313 -21.91 -17.82 20.08
CA GLY A 313 -21.29 -16.88 21.01
C GLY A 313 -19.91 -17.45 21.37
N LEU A 314 -18.82 -16.75 21.05
CA LEU A 314 -17.51 -16.85 21.72
C LEU A 314 -16.52 -15.81 21.15
N CYS A 315 -16.06 -14.94 22.04
CA CYS A 315 -14.96 -14.01 21.86
C CYS A 315 -13.62 -14.76 21.82
N CYS A 316 -12.66 -14.27 21.02
CA CYS A 316 -11.21 -14.29 21.28
C CYS A 316 -10.47 -13.59 20.13
N GLY A 317 -9.83 -12.45 20.42
CA GLY A 317 -8.99 -11.72 19.46
C GLY A 317 -7.56 -12.28 19.39
N PRO A 318 -6.83 -12.09 18.27
CA PRO A 318 -5.42 -12.47 18.22
C PRO A 318 -4.48 -11.25 18.35
N HIS A 319 -3.57 -11.37 19.31
CA HIS A 319 -2.29 -10.67 19.38
C HIS A 319 -1.49 -10.88 18.08
N TYR A 320 -0.91 -9.81 17.52
CA TYR A 320 0.09 -9.90 16.47
C TYR A 320 1.47 -9.50 17.02
N LEU A 321 2.37 -10.49 17.01
CA LEU A 321 3.79 -10.37 17.23
C LEU A 321 4.43 -9.49 16.14
N SER A 322 5.11 -8.44 16.57
CA SER A 322 5.93 -7.58 15.72
C SER A 322 7.32 -8.18 15.54
N ASN A 323 7.62 -8.65 14.32
CA ASN A 323 8.98 -8.68 13.81
C ASN A 323 9.17 -7.42 12.97
N GLU A 324 10.24 -6.67 13.25
CA GLU A 324 11.22 -6.21 12.24
C GLU A 324 12.19 -5.20 12.87
N ASN A 325 13.43 -5.67 13.02
CA ASN A 325 14.63 -4.85 13.02
C ASN A 325 14.84 -4.32 11.60
N PHE A 326 14.89 -3.00 11.41
CA PHE A 326 15.76 -2.34 10.44
C PHE A 326 15.90 -0.86 10.84
N LEU A 327 17.17 -0.50 11.07
CA LEU A 327 17.77 0.83 11.32
C LEU A 327 17.51 1.47 12.69
#